data_AF-A0A965MN77-F1
#
_entry.id   AF-A0A965MN77-F1
#
_cell.length_a   1.000
_cell.length_b   1.000
_cell.length_c   1.000
_cell.angle_alpha   90.00
_cell.angle_beta   90.00
_cell.angle_gamma   90.00
#
_symmetry.space_group_name_H-M   'P 1'
#
loop_
_entity.id
_entity.type
_entity.pdbx_description
1 polymer ?
#
loop_
_entity_poly.entity_id
_entity_poly.type
_entity_poly.pdbx_seq_one_letter_code
_entity_poly.pdbx_strand_id
1 'polypeptide(L)'
;MSDSAYLRLSNGDWSDCLHDSLRFLRHAWSHEWPGLPALLDRCAAFLGLEGAEGETRSLLAAAHAAAAQIELEEGRSPGGDEPGYHNRLHFADTLTCLTLQTALEARLHRGDARWQAALLLIAVGHDMRHPGRNNLHTSDIESLSVEALMPFMQEQNISAEWIDRVSTVILRSDFALVRENHERVNGHPFTWNTDWASVLLNEADIMASLSETFGPPLSLSLAKEWEIADFPAHRWVATPEGRWKFINSVRLTSQSSRILGAQETLQAQLDAGPSPN
;
A
#
# COMPACT_ATOMS: atom_id res chain seq x y z
N MET A 1 17.46 -1.73 -15.93
CA MET A 1 16.23 -1.69 -16.77
C MET A 1 15.99 -0.24 -17.17
N SER A 2 15.42 0.04 -18.34
CA SER A 2 15.09 1.43 -18.71
C SER A 2 14.01 1.97 -17.77
N ASP A 3 14.12 3.25 -17.42
CA ASP A 3 13.13 4.05 -16.68
C ASP A 3 11.70 3.98 -17.28
N SER A 4 11.57 3.46 -18.50
CA SER A 4 10.35 3.38 -19.29
C SER A 4 9.35 2.28 -18.90
N ALA A 5 9.54 1.54 -17.80
CA ALA A 5 8.68 0.41 -17.42
C ALA A 5 7.72 0.69 -16.26
N TYR A 6 8.04 1.65 -15.39
CA TYR A 6 7.23 1.96 -14.20
C TYR A 6 5.99 2.79 -14.57
N LEU A 7 4.81 2.38 -14.07
CA LEU A 7 3.50 3.01 -14.33
C LEU A 7 3.25 3.28 -15.82
N ARG A 8 3.65 2.34 -16.68
CA ARG A 8 3.44 2.46 -18.12
C ARG A 8 2.27 1.59 -18.58
N LEU A 9 1.14 2.24 -18.85
CA LEU A 9 -0.01 1.58 -19.43
C LEU A 9 0.19 1.36 -20.94
N SER A 10 0.65 0.16 -21.32
CA SER A 10 0.79 -0.24 -22.73
C SER A 10 -0.49 -0.91 -23.20
N ASN A 11 -1.09 -0.42 -24.29
CA ASN A 11 -2.32 -0.96 -24.89
C ASN A 11 -3.54 -1.09 -23.95
N GLY A 12 -3.53 -0.44 -22.79
CA GLY A 12 -4.59 -0.53 -21.80
C GLY A 12 -4.54 -1.77 -20.90
N ASP A 13 -3.44 -2.52 -20.90
CA ASP A 13 -3.27 -3.67 -20.01
C ASP A 13 -2.81 -3.23 -18.61
N TRP A 14 -3.75 -3.25 -17.67
CA TRP A 14 -3.52 -2.85 -16.29
C TRP A 14 -2.81 -3.91 -15.46
N SER A 15 -2.99 -5.18 -15.80
CA SER A 15 -2.34 -6.29 -15.07
C SER A 15 -0.86 -6.33 -15.41
N ASP A 16 -0.51 -6.19 -16.69
CA ASP A 16 0.88 -6.03 -17.12
C ASP A 16 1.52 -4.77 -16.52
N CYS A 17 0.80 -3.64 -16.50
CA CYS A 17 1.29 -2.41 -15.88
C CYS A 17 1.63 -2.61 -14.39
N LEU A 18 0.77 -3.29 -13.62
CA LEU A 18 1.03 -3.63 -12.22
C LEU A 18 2.27 -4.53 -12.11
N HIS A 19 2.30 -5.63 -12.85
CA HIS A 19 3.36 -6.62 -12.75
C HIS A 19 4.72 -6.03 -13.16
N ASP A 20 4.78 -5.24 -14.23
CA ASP A 20 5.99 -4.56 -14.70
C ASP A 20 6.45 -3.49 -13.71
N SER A 21 5.53 -2.76 -13.08
CA SER A 21 5.86 -1.76 -12.06
C SER A 21 6.43 -2.41 -10.81
N LEU A 22 5.84 -3.49 -10.30
CA LEU A 22 6.38 -4.25 -9.17
C LEU A 22 7.75 -4.85 -9.50
N ARG A 23 7.93 -5.38 -10.72
CA ARG A 23 9.25 -5.86 -11.19
C ARG A 23 10.28 -4.75 -11.23
N PHE A 24 9.90 -3.57 -11.73
CA PHE A 24 10.77 -2.39 -11.74
C PHE A 24 11.22 -2.04 -10.32
N LEU A 25 10.31 -2.02 -9.33
CA LEU A 25 10.64 -1.71 -7.94
C LEU A 25 11.66 -2.71 -7.37
N ARG A 26 11.50 -4.01 -7.60
CA ARG A 26 12.47 -5.03 -7.16
C ARG A 26 13.85 -4.84 -7.78
N HIS A 27 13.90 -4.48 -9.06
CA HIS A 27 15.16 -4.19 -9.73
C HIS A 27 15.82 -2.92 -9.19
N ALA A 28 15.06 -1.84 -9.04
CA ALA A 28 15.53 -0.57 -8.52
C ALA A 28 16.06 -0.71 -7.09
N TRP A 29 15.33 -1.39 -6.21
CA TRP A 29 15.72 -1.63 -4.82
C TRP A 29 17.08 -2.31 -4.66
N SER A 30 17.43 -3.19 -5.60
CA SER A 30 18.70 -3.94 -5.56
C SER A 30 19.88 -3.24 -6.25
N HIS A 31 19.65 -2.12 -6.95
CA HIS A 31 20.67 -1.49 -7.80
C HIS A 31 20.75 0.03 -7.63
N GLU A 32 19.66 0.74 -7.95
CA GLU A 32 19.58 2.20 -7.96
C GLU A 32 18.19 2.61 -7.50
N TRP A 33 18.05 2.76 -6.18
CA TRP A 33 16.79 3.14 -5.56
C TRP A 33 16.50 4.62 -5.84
N PRO A 34 15.39 4.97 -6.53
CA PRO A 34 15.08 6.35 -6.89
C PRO A 34 14.59 7.20 -5.70
N GLY A 35 14.16 6.56 -4.61
CA GLY A 35 13.54 7.22 -3.47
C GLY A 35 12.03 7.36 -3.60
N LEU A 36 11.32 7.27 -2.47
CA LEU A 36 9.88 7.47 -2.38
C LEU A 36 9.39 8.81 -2.97
N PRO A 37 10.07 9.98 -2.78
CA PRO A 37 9.62 11.23 -3.38
C PRO A 37 9.54 11.18 -4.92
N ALA A 38 10.54 10.56 -5.58
CA ALA A 38 10.56 10.45 -7.03
C ALA A 38 9.50 9.47 -7.56
N LEU A 39 9.21 8.40 -6.81
CA LEU A 39 8.11 7.49 -7.13
C LEU A 39 6.75 8.16 -6.94
N LEU A 40 6.59 8.96 -5.88
CA LEU A 40 5.39 9.75 -5.61
C LEU A 40 5.11 10.78 -6.71
N ASP A 41 6.14 11.49 -7.19
CA ASP A 41 6.01 12.40 -8.34
C ASP A 41 5.42 11.68 -9.56
N ARG A 42 5.95 10.48 -9.87
CA ARG A 42 5.47 9.65 -10.98
C ARG A 42 4.02 9.18 -10.77
N CYS A 43 3.66 8.82 -9.54
CA CYS A 43 2.28 8.46 -9.20
C CYS A 43 1.32 9.64 -9.35
N ALA A 44 1.69 10.83 -8.86
CA ALA A 44 0.89 12.04 -9.00
C ALA A 44 0.71 12.45 -10.47
N ALA A 45 1.78 12.35 -11.27
CA ALA A 45 1.73 12.57 -12.72
C ALA A 45 0.83 11.54 -13.43
N PHE A 46 0.93 10.26 -13.06
CA PHE A 46 0.08 9.20 -13.62
C PHE A 46 -1.41 9.45 -13.33
N LEU A 47 -1.74 10.03 -12.18
CA LEU A 47 -3.11 10.43 -11.81
C LEU A 47 -3.55 11.77 -12.40
N GLY A 48 -2.68 12.47 -13.14
CA GLY A 48 -2.98 13.79 -13.72
C GLY A 48 -3.15 14.88 -12.67
N LEU A 49 -2.44 14.78 -11.54
CA LEU A 49 -2.50 15.74 -10.43
C LEU A 49 -1.44 16.85 -10.55
N GLU A 50 -0.73 16.94 -11.68
CA GLU A 50 0.22 18.01 -11.97
C GLU A 50 -0.50 19.37 -11.96
N GLY A 51 0.07 20.33 -11.24
CA GLY A 51 -0.53 21.66 -11.11
C GLY A 51 -1.79 21.70 -10.24
N ALA A 52 -2.02 20.68 -9.40
CA ALA A 52 -3.07 20.71 -8.39
C ALA A 52 -3.03 22.00 -7.55
N GLU A 53 -4.21 22.45 -7.13
CA GLU A 53 -4.40 23.65 -6.31
C GLU A 53 -5.19 23.33 -5.04
N GLY A 54 -5.25 24.31 -4.13
CA GLY A 54 -6.02 24.20 -2.88
C GLY A 54 -5.67 22.97 -2.05
N GLU A 55 -6.69 22.30 -1.51
CA GLU A 55 -6.55 21.12 -0.65
C GLU A 55 -5.80 19.96 -1.32
N THR A 56 -6.02 19.73 -2.62
CA THR A 56 -5.33 18.67 -3.38
C THR A 56 -3.81 18.88 -3.34
N ARG A 57 -3.36 20.12 -3.53
CA ARG A 57 -1.94 20.46 -3.44
C ARG A 57 -1.38 20.30 -2.04
N SER A 58 -2.13 20.69 -1.00
CA SER A 58 -1.73 20.51 0.39
C SER A 58 -1.56 19.03 0.75
N LEU A 59 -2.46 18.16 0.30
CA LEU A 59 -2.37 16.71 0.48
C LEU A 59 -1.12 16.13 -0.20
N LEU A 60 -0.85 16.52 -1.45
CA LEU A 60 0.36 16.10 -2.16
C LEU A 60 1.64 16.63 -1.50
N ALA A 61 1.65 17.88 -1.05
CA ALA A 61 2.80 18.46 -0.37
C ALA A 61 3.10 17.72 0.95
N ALA A 62 2.07 17.32 1.70
CA ALA A 62 2.23 16.51 2.91
C ALA A 62 2.78 15.12 2.57
N ALA A 63 2.30 14.51 1.48
CA ALA A 63 2.80 13.21 1.00
C ALA A 63 4.28 13.30 0.63
N HIS A 64 4.70 14.37 -0.06
CA HIS A 64 6.10 14.62 -0.39
C HIS A 64 6.97 14.82 0.85
N ALA A 65 6.51 15.60 1.82
CA ALA A 65 7.25 15.85 3.05
C ALA A 65 7.42 14.55 3.85
N ALA A 66 6.37 13.73 3.97
CA ALA A 66 6.43 12.43 4.63
C ALA A 66 7.36 11.45 3.88
N ALA A 67 7.25 11.36 2.55
CA ALA A 67 8.13 10.52 1.73
C ALA A 67 9.60 10.93 1.85
N ALA A 68 9.90 12.23 1.87
CA ALA A 68 11.24 12.74 2.07
C ALA A 68 11.77 12.42 3.47
N GLN A 69 10.91 12.49 4.50
CA GLN A 69 11.30 12.10 5.86
C GLN A 69 11.63 10.61 5.95
N ILE A 70 10.81 9.74 5.35
CA ILE A 70 11.05 8.29 5.35
C ILE A 70 12.40 7.98 4.69
N GLU A 71 12.75 8.62 3.57
CA GLU A 71 14.06 8.44 2.93
C GLU A 71 15.21 9.00 3.76
N LEU A 72 15.03 10.18 4.38
CA LEU A 72 16.03 10.77 5.26
C LEU A 72 16.34 9.88 6.48
N GLU A 73 15.30 9.23 7.02
CA GLU A 73 15.40 8.27 8.12
C GLU A 73 15.80 6.86 7.63
N GLU A 74 16.00 6.65 6.33
CA GLU A 74 16.27 5.35 5.70
C GLU A 74 15.23 4.27 6.07
N GLY A 75 13.97 4.66 6.27
CA GLY A 75 12.88 3.75 6.66
C GLY A 75 13.01 3.18 8.09
N ARG A 76 13.88 3.74 8.93
CA ARG A 76 14.15 3.20 10.27
C ARG A 76 12.92 3.20 11.17
N SER A 77 12.79 2.13 11.94
CA SER A 77 11.83 2.02 13.03
C SER A 77 12.20 2.94 14.21
N PRO A 78 11.25 3.25 15.13
CA PRO A 78 11.55 3.95 16.38
C PRO A 78 12.55 3.16 17.24
N GLY A 79 13.82 3.53 17.15
CA GLY A 79 14.90 2.95 17.97
C GLY A 79 15.60 1.74 17.35
N GLY A 80 15.42 1.48 16.05
CA GLY A 80 16.04 0.34 15.37
C GLY A 80 16.35 0.59 13.91
N ASP A 81 16.73 -0.49 13.23
CA ASP A 81 16.95 -0.50 11.79
C ASP A 81 15.61 -0.48 11.02
N GLU A 82 15.70 -0.36 9.70
CA GLU A 82 14.57 -0.51 8.78
C GLU A 82 14.02 -1.96 8.86
N PRO A 83 12.70 -2.16 9.06
CA PRO A 83 12.12 -3.50 9.14
C PRO A 83 12.36 -4.36 7.88
N GLY A 84 12.34 -5.69 8.05
CA GLY A 84 12.62 -6.61 6.94
C GLY A 84 11.57 -6.57 5.83
N TYR A 85 10.29 -6.44 6.19
CA TYR A 85 9.15 -6.35 5.28
C TYR A 85 8.59 -4.92 5.24
N HIS A 86 8.26 -4.31 6.38
CA HIS A 86 7.66 -2.97 6.45
C HIS A 86 8.72 -1.87 6.25
N ASN A 87 9.28 -1.79 5.04
CA ASN A 87 10.38 -0.92 4.63
C ASN A 87 10.00 -0.02 3.44
N ARG A 88 10.93 0.83 2.98
CA ARG A 88 10.76 1.73 1.82
C ARG A 88 10.27 1.03 0.55
N LEU A 89 10.66 -0.22 0.31
CA LEU A 89 10.15 -0.98 -0.82
C LEU A 89 8.66 -1.31 -0.66
N HIS A 90 8.22 -1.66 0.56
CA HIS A 90 6.81 -1.91 0.85
C HIS A 90 5.95 -0.66 0.68
N PHE A 91 6.41 0.51 1.17
CA PHE A 91 5.73 1.78 0.88
C PHE A 91 5.56 2.02 -0.62
N ALA A 92 6.59 1.72 -1.43
CA ALA A 92 6.50 1.86 -2.88
C ALA A 92 5.58 0.84 -3.54
N ASP A 93 5.52 -0.39 -3.04
CA ASP A 93 4.56 -1.39 -3.50
C ASP A 93 3.12 -0.90 -3.25
N THR A 94 2.80 -0.50 -2.02
CA THR A 94 1.48 0.03 -1.64
C THR A 94 1.15 1.29 -2.44
N LEU A 95 2.08 2.23 -2.57
CA LEU A 95 1.92 3.45 -3.38
C LEU A 95 1.62 3.14 -4.84
N THR A 96 2.33 2.19 -5.44
CA THR A 96 2.12 1.77 -6.83
C THR A 96 0.74 1.13 -7.00
N CYS A 97 0.41 0.16 -6.16
CA CYS A 97 -0.85 -0.59 -6.25
C CYS A 97 -2.04 0.35 -6.03
N LEU A 98 -1.98 1.19 -5.00
CA LEU A 98 -3.04 2.15 -4.71
C LEU A 98 -3.17 3.21 -5.80
N THR A 99 -2.08 3.63 -6.44
CA THR A 99 -2.11 4.54 -7.60
C THR A 99 -2.87 3.93 -8.76
N LEU A 100 -2.57 2.67 -9.11
CA LEU A 100 -3.25 1.98 -10.21
C LEU A 100 -4.73 1.75 -9.90
N GLN A 101 -5.05 1.35 -8.67
CA GLN A 101 -6.44 1.22 -8.23
C GLN A 101 -7.18 2.56 -8.32
N THR A 102 -6.58 3.62 -7.80
CA THR A 102 -7.14 4.98 -7.84
C THR A 102 -7.38 5.46 -9.27
N ALA A 103 -6.46 5.21 -10.19
CA ALA A 103 -6.60 5.57 -11.60
C ALA A 103 -7.75 4.80 -12.28
N LEU A 104 -7.90 3.51 -11.96
CA LEU A 104 -8.99 2.68 -12.45
C LEU A 104 -10.34 3.15 -11.93
N GLU A 105 -10.48 3.37 -10.62
CA GLU A 105 -11.73 3.85 -10.03
C GLU A 105 -12.09 5.26 -10.55
N ALA A 106 -11.11 6.14 -10.76
CA ALA A 106 -11.31 7.46 -11.38
C ALA A 106 -11.68 7.41 -12.87
N ARG A 107 -11.44 6.28 -13.55
CA ARG A 107 -11.87 6.04 -14.94
C ARG A 107 -13.25 5.40 -15.01
N LEU A 108 -13.54 4.47 -14.10
CA LEU A 108 -14.82 3.77 -14.02
C LEU A 108 -15.92 4.66 -13.43
N HIS A 109 -15.52 5.55 -12.53
CA HIS A 109 -16.36 6.52 -11.85
C HIS A 109 -15.84 7.93 -12.14
N ARG A 110 -16.59 8.97 -11.75
CA ARG A 110 -16.09 10.34 -11.82
C ARG A 110 -14.97 10.50 -10.77
N GLY A 111 -13.74 10.76 -11.19
CA GLY A 111 -12.61 11.00 -10.28
C GLY A 111 -12.84 12.18 -9.31
N ASP A 112 -12.19 12.12 -8.15
CA ASP A 112 -12.12 13.21 -7.17
C ASP A 112 -10.64 13.46 -6.82
N ALA A 113 -10.10 14.56 -7.34
CA ALA A 113 -8.68 14.88 -7.20
C ALA A 113 -8.21 14.95 -5.73
N ARG A 114 -9.07 15.36 -4.78
CA ARG A 114 -8.70 15.41 -3.36
C ARG A 114 -8.56 14.01 -2.79
N TRP A 115 -9.49 13.10 -3.11
CA TRP A 115 -9.35 11.70 -2.73
C TRP A 115 -8.15 11.03 -3.39
N GLN A 116 -7.90 11.32 -4.66
CA GLN A 116 -6.73 10.80 -5.37
C GLN A 116 -5.41 11.23 -4.69
N ALA A 117 -5.28 12.51 -4.32
CA ALA A 117 -4.13 13.02 -3.56
C ALA A 117 -4.07 12.46 -2.14
N ALA A 118 -5.21 12.34 -1.45
CA ALA A 118 -5.27 11.77 -0.11
C ALA A 118 -4.84 10.31 -0.09
N LEU A 119 -5.20 9.51 -1.10
CA LEU A 119 -4.76 8.12 -1.21
C LEU A 119 -3.25 8.00 -1.41
N LEU A 120 -2.60 8.92 -2.14
CA LEU A 120 -1.15 8.96 -2.21
C LEU A 120 -0.50 9.27 -0.85
N LEU A 121 -1.05 10.24 -0.10
CA LEU A 121 -0.62 10.54 1.27
C LEU A 121 -0.79 9.34 2.20
N ILE A 122 -1.93 8.66 2.12
CA ILE A 122 -2.26 7.47 2.90
C ILE A 122 -1.26 6.35 2.59
N ALA A 123 -0.96 6.06 1.32
CA ALA A 123 0.00 5.02 0.95
C ALA A 123 1.41 5.32 1.50
N VAL A 124 1.86 6.56 1.44
CA VAL A 124 3.16 6.95 2.02
C VAL A 124 3.14 6.88 3.56
N GLY A 125 2.01 7.18 4.18
CA GLY A 125 1.91 7.33 5.63
C GLY A 125 1.51 6.08 6.41
N HIS A 126 0.86 5.08 5.79
CA HIS A 126 0.18 4.00 6.52
C HIS A 126 1.08 3.23 7.50
N ASP A 127 2.34 3.02 7.12
CA ASP A 127 3.36 2.30 7.89
C ASP A 127 4.48 3.20 8.43
N MET A 128 4.29 4.52 8.40
CA MET A 128 5.35 5.45 8.77
C MET A 128 5.87 5.14 10.19
N ARG A 129 7.17 4.83 10.30
CA ARG A 129 7.83 4.40 11.54
C ARG A 129 7.29 3.08 12.11
N HIS A 130 6.95 2.13 11.24
CA HIS A 130 6.57 0.78 11.62
C HIS A 130 7.64 0.14 12.55
N PRO A 131 7.27 -0.40 13.72
CA PRO A 131 8.22 -0.90 14.72
C PRO A 131 8.76 -2.31 14.44
N GLY A 132 8.32 -2.96 13.36
CA GLY A 132 8.73 -4.31 13.00
C GLY A 132 8.09 -5.43 13.83
N ARG A 133 7.00 -5.12 14.55
CA ARG A 133 6.24 -6.05 15.39
C ARG A 133 4.78 -6.09 14.98
N ASN A 134 4.00 -6.96 15.61
CA ASN A 134 2.54 -6.95 15.51
C ASN A 134 1.89 -6.00 16.53
N ASN A 135 0.62 -5.67 16.27
CA ASN A 135 -0.27 -5.00 17.21
C ASN A 135 -0.42 -5.79 18.52
N LEU A 136 -0.27 -5.10 19.66
CA LEU A 136 -0.63 -5.51 21.02
C LEU A 136 -2.11 -5.25 21.31
N HIS A 137 -2.67 -4.19 20.71
CA HIS A 137 -4.09 -3.88 20.68
C HIS A 137 -4.49 -3.32 19.31
N THR A 138 -5.79 -3.30 19.03
CA THR A 138 -6.33 -2.85 17.74
C THR A 138 -5.82 -1.46 17.37
N SER A 139 -5.31 -1.36 16.14
CA SER A 139 -4.78 -0.16 15.51
C SER A 139 -3.59 0.51 16.22
N ASP A 140 -2.81 -0.20 17.04
CA ASP A 140 -1.74 0.45 17.83
C ASP A 140 -0.57 0.94 17.00
N ILE A 141 -0.14 0.17 16.00
CA ILE A 141 0.90 0.57 15.06
C ILE A 141 0.37 1.66 14.12
N GLU A 142 -0.86 1.48 13.62
CA GLU A 142 -1.50 2.45 12.74
C GLU A 142 -1.69 3.81 13.43
N SER A 143 -1.94 3.81 14.74
CA SER A 143 -1.99 5.04 15.54
C SER A 143 -0.63 5.73 15.61
N LEU A 144 0.47 4.98 15.74
CA LEU A 144 1.83 5.54 15.68
C LEU A 144 2.13 6.16 14.30
N SER A 145 1.69 5.51 13.22
CA SER A 145 1.79 6.04 11.87
C SER A 145 1.03 7.36 11.70
N VAL A 146 -0.20 7.44 12.21
CA VAL A 146 -1.00 8.68 12.20
C VAL A 146 -0.32 9.78 13.02
N GLU A 147 0.18 9.47 14.21
CA GLU A 147 0.92 10.40 15.06
C GLU A 147 2.18 10.93 14.35
N ALA A 148 2.92 10.06 13.67
CA ALA A 148 4.10 10.42 12.90
C ALA A 148 3.77 11.28 11.67
N LEU A 149 2.62 11.06 11.04
CA LEU A 149 2.17 11.80 9.86
C LEU A 149 1.60 13.19 10.19
N MET A 150 1.06 13.36 11.40
CA MET A 150 0.34 14.55 11.83
C MET A 150 1.10 15.87 11.62
N PRO A 151 2.41 15.99 11.94
CA PRO A 151 3.15 17.24 11.71
C PRO A 151 3.13 17.70 10.25
N PHE A 152 3.26 16.77 9.29
CA PHE A 152 3.24 17.09 7.86
C PHE A 152 1.86 17.56 7.40
N MET A 153 0.79 16.94 7.91
CA MET A 153 -0.57 17.36 7.58
C MET A 153 -0.89 18.76 8.13
N GLN A 154 -0.44 19.04 9.36
CA GLN A 154 -0.61 20.34 10.02
C GLN A 154 0.18 21.44 9.33
N GLU A 155 1.43 21.19 8.97
CA GLU A 155 2.30 22.16 8.27
C GLU A 155 1.72 22.60 6.93
N GLN A 156 1.08 21.67 6.20
CA GLN A 156 0.46 21.96 4.91
C GLN A 156 -0.96 22.55 5.00
N ASN A 157 -1.42 22.85 6.21
CA ASN A 157 -2.76 23.40 6.51
C ASN A 157 -3.89 22.56 5.89
N ILE A 158 -3.74 21.22 5.92
CA ILE A 158 -4.81 20.31 5.51
C ILE A 158 -6.00 20.53 6.46
N SER A 159 -7.20 20.61 5.89
CA SER A 159 -8.40 20.83 6.70
C SER A 159 -8.68 19.66 7.64
N ALA A 160 -9.33 19.96 8.78
CA ALA A 160 -9.64 18.95 9.79
C ALA A 160 -10.46 17.77 9.24
N GLU A 161 -11.33 18.02 8.26
CA GLU A 161 -12.09 16.98 7.55
C GLU A 161 -11.16 15.97 6.85
N TRP A 162 -10.10 16.46 6.19
CA TRP A 162 -9.16 15.58 5.49
C TRP A 162 -8.17 14.90 6.41
N ILE A 163 -7.76 15.57 7.50
CA ILE A 163 -6.96 14.93 8.56
C ILE A 163 -7.74 13.74 9.15
N ASP A 164 -9.02 13.93 9.48
CA ASP A 164 -9.89 12.88 10.01
C ASP A 164 -10.04 11.72 9.02
N ARG A 165 -10.24 12.02 7.73
CA ARG A 165 -10.35 10.99 6.67
C ARG A 165 -9.07 10.18 6.49
N VAL A 166 -7.92 10.84 6.37
CA VAL A 166 -6.61 10.19 6.19
C VAL A 166 -6.32 9.32 7.42
N SER A 167 -6.51 9.87 8.62
CA SER A 167 -6.28 9.14 9.88
C SER A 167 -7.20 7.93 9.98
N THR A 168 -8.49 8.08 9.66
CA THR A 168 -9.46 6.98 9.68
C THR A 168 -9.07 5.85 8.73
N VAL A 169 -8.60 6.18 7.52
CA VAL A 169 -8.22 5.16 6.54
C VAL A 169 -6.97 4.41 7.00
N ILE A 170 -5.97 5.11 7.54
CA ILE A 170 -4.75 4.50 8.11
C ILE A 170 -5.10 3.62 9.31
N LEU A 171 -5.90 4.09 10.27
CA LEU A 171 -6.31 3.26 11.43
C LEU A 171 -7.01 1.96 11.01
N ARG A 172 -7.74 2.00 9.89
CA ARG A 172 -8.43 0.85 9.29
C ARG A 172 -7.53 -0.02 8.42
N SER A 173 -6.24 0.28 8.27
CA SER A 173 -5.28 -0.66 7.67
C SER A 173 -4.94 -1.82 8.60
N ASP A 174 -5.28 -1.74 9.90
CA ASP A 174 -5.13 -2.86 10.82
C ASP A 174 -5.78 -4.13 10.24
N PHE A 175 -4.96 -5.16 10.09
CA PHE A 175 -5.35 -6.45 9.52
C PHE A 175 -6.56 -7.07 10.24
N ALA A 176 -6.75 -6.79 11.54
CA ALA A 176 -7.90 -7.25 12.31
C ALA A 176 -9.24 -6.63 11.84
N LEU A 177 -9.20 -5.45 11.21
CA LEU A 177 -10.36 -4.69 10.73
C LEU A 177 -10.69 -4.94 9.26
N VAL A 178 -9.78 -5.54 8.48
CA VAL A 178 -9.95 -5.76 7.03
C VAL A 178 -11.28 -6.43 6.70
N ARG A 179 -11.66 -7.49 7.43
CA ARG A 179 -12.95 -8.15 7.18
C ARG A 179 -14.12 -7.18 7.34
N GLU A 180 -14.14 -6.39 8.42
CA GLU A 180 -15.20 -5.42 8.69
C GLU A 180 -15.23 -4.32 7.62
N ASN A 181 -14.07 -3.84 7.18
CA ASN A 181 -13.98 -2.83 6.12
C ASN A 181 -14.62 -3.32 4.81
N HIS A 182 -14.33 -4.56 4.41
CA HIS A 182 -14.94 -5.15 3.21
C HIS A 182 -16.44 -5.41 3.39
N GLU A 183 -16.90 -5.75 4.59
CA GLU A 183 -18.33 -5.91 4.91
C GLU A 183 -19.10 -4.57 4.79
N ARG A 184 -18.49 -3.43 5.18
CA ARG A 184 -19.11 -2.09 5.10
C ARG A 184 -19.46 -1.67 3.67
N VAL A 185 -18.68 -2.08 2.68
CA VAL A 185 -18.93 -1.72 1.27
C VAL A 185 -19.65 -2.82 0.48
N ASN A 186 -19.90 -3.98 1.10
CA ASN A 186 -20.48 -5.12 0.42
C ASN A 186 -21.89 -4.80 -0.10
N GLY A 187 -22.11 -4.98 -1.41
CA GLY A 187 -23.38 -4.66 -2.07
C GLY A 187 -23.66 -3.17 -2.21
N HIS A 188 -22.69 -2.30 -1.93
CA HIS A 188 -22.79 -0.86 -2.17
C HIS A 188 -22.02 -0.46 -3.42
N PRO A 189 -22.49 0.54 -4.19
CA PRO A 189 -21.71 1.06 -5.32
C PRO A 189 -20.47 1.81 -4.83
N PHE A 190 -19.44 1.85 -5.67
CA PHE A 190 -18.25 2.64 -5.40
C PHE A 190 -18.61 4.13 -5.24
N THR A 191 -18.06 4.75 -4.20
CA THR A 191 -18.09 6.20 -3.99
C THR A 191 -16.78 6.64 -3.33
N TRP A 192 -16.36 7.87 -3.61
CA TRP A 192 -15.18 8.44 -2.96
C TRP A 192 -15.49 8.84 -1.51
N ASN A 193 -15.23 7.90 -0.59
CA ASN A 193 -15.42 8.06 0.85
C ASN A 193 -14.39 7.21 1.63
N THR A 194 -14.42 7.30 2.96
CA THR A 194 -13.49 6.57 3.84
C THR A 194 -13.66 5.05 3.77
N ASP A 195 -14.89 4.53 3.62
CA ASP A 195 -15.12 3.08 3.60
C ASP A 195 -14.48 2.43 2.36
N TRP A 196 -14.67 3.02 1.17
CA TRP A 196 -14.03 2.55 -0.05
C TRP A 196 -12.52 2.83 -0.05
N ALA A 197 -12.06 3.97 0.47
CA ALA A 197 -10.64 4.25 0.61
C ALA A 197 -9.92 3.23 1.52
N SER A 198 -10.56 2.80 2.62
CA SER A 198 -10.04 1.71 3.47
C SER A 198 -9.91 0.39 2.72
N VAL A 199 -10.91 0.02 1.92
CA VAL A 199 -10.83 -1.20 1.09
C VAL A 199 -9.72 -1.10 0.04
N LEU A 200 -9.59 0.04 -0.66
CA LEU A 200 -8.52 0.21 -1.63
C LEU A 200 -7.14 0.12 -0.96
N LEU A 201 -6.94 0.73 0.22
CA LEU A 201 -5.69 0.60 0.96
C LEU A 201 -5.45 -0.85 1.40
N ASN A 202 -6.45 -1.50 2.02
CA ASN A 202 -6.32 -2.89 2.48
C ASN A 202 -5.91 -3.83 1.34
N GLU A 203 -6.44 -3.62 0.14
CA GLU A 203 -6.07 -4.42 -1.03
C GLU A 203 -4.68 -4.07 -1.57
N ALA A 204 -4.36 -2.77 -1.70
CA ALA A 204 -3.07 -2.30 -2.21
C ALA A 204 -1.89 -2.78 -1.35
N ASP A 205 -2.09 -2.74 -0.03
CA ASP A 205 -1.10 -3.06 0.99
C ASP A 205 -0.57 -4.51 0.87
N ILE A 206 -1.44 -5.44 0.50
CA ILE A 206 -1.07 -6.85 0.33
C ILE A 206 -0.89 -7.26 -1.14
N MET A 207 -1.14 -6.38 -2.11
CA MET A 207 -1.26 -6.76 -3.52
C MET A 207 0.05 -7.35 -4.08
N ALA A 208 1.20 -6.80 -3.69
CA ALA A 208 2.50 -7.37 -4.06
C ALA A 208 2.71 -8.77 -3.45
N SER A 209 2.23 -9.00 -2.22
CA SER A 209 2.30 -10.29 -1.51
C SER A 209 1.42 -11.38 -2.14
N LEU A 210 0.35 -10.98 -2.85
CA LEU A 210 -0.50 -11.91 -3.61
C LEU A 210 0.19 -12.50 -4.83
N SER A 211 1.19 -11.81 -5.40
CA SER A 211 1.93 -12.30 -6.56
C SER A 211 2.61 -13.64 -6.26
N GLU A 212 2.51 -14.59 -7.19
CA GLU A 212 3.28 -15.84 -7.12
C GLU A 212 4.79 -15.60 -7.24
N THR A 213 5.18 -14.55 -7.97
CA THR A 213 6.59 -14.19 -8.18
C THR A 213 7.18 -13.43 -6.99
N PHE A 214 6.43 -12.46 -6.44
CA PHE A 214 6.95 -11.55 -5.43
C PHE A 214 6.56 -11.94 -4.00
N GLY A 215 5.46 -12.69 -3.84
CA GLY A 215 4.95 -13.09 -2.53
C GLY A 215 5.91 -13.98 -1.72
N PRO A 216 6.49 -15.06 -2.27
CA PRO A 216 7.41 -15.90 -1.50
C PRO A 216 8.62 -15.16 -0.89
N PRO A 217 9.38 -14.32 -1.64
CA PRO A 217 10.46 -13.55 -1.02
C PRO A 217 9.95 -12.51 -0.02
N LEU A 218 8.76 -11.92 -0.22
CA LEU A 218 8.14 -11.03 0.77
C LEU A 218 7.78 -11.75 2.07
N SER A 219 7.25 -12.97 2.00
CA SER A 219 6.97 -13.78 3.18
C SER A 219 8.25 -14.14 3.96
N LEU A 220 9.38 -14.35 3.27
CA LEU A 220 10.69 -14.54 3.91
C LEU A 220 11.18 -13.27 4.62
N SER A 221 10.98 -12.10 4.02
CA SER A 221 11.25 -10.81 4.66
C SER A 221 10.42 -10.61 5.93
N LEU A 222 9.12 -10.93 5.87
CA LEU A 222 8.21 -10.82 7.02
C LEU A 222 8.58 -11.82 8.13
N ALA A 223 8.97 -13.04 7.76
CA ALA A 223 9.46 -14.03 8.72
C ALA A 223 10.69 -13.53 9.48
N LYS A 224 11.67 -12.93 8.80
CA LYS A 224 12.87 -12.37 9.45
C LYS A 224 12.53 -11.21 10.38
N GLU A 225 11.63 -10.33 9.95
CA GLU A 225 11.18 -9.22 10.77
C GLU A 225 10.51 -9.71 12.07
N TRP A 226 9.57 -10.65 11.94
CA TRP A 226 8.88 -11.24 13.08
C TRP A 226 9.78 -12.09 13.97
N GLU A 227 10.85 -12.67 13.44
CA GLU A 227 11.86 -13.37 14.24
C GLU A 227 12.60 -12.40 15.17
N ILE A 228 12.96 -11.19 14.69
CA ILE A 228 13.60 -10.15 15.50
C ILE A 228 12.67 -9.68 16.62
N ALA A 229 11.37 -9.60 16.35
CA ALA A 229 10.35 -9.21 17.32
C ALA A 229 9.88 -10.35 18.25
N ASP A 230 10.48 -11.55 18.16
CA ASP A 230 10.06 -12.76 18.89
C ASP A 230 8.58 -13.12 18.71
N PHE A 231 8.01 -12.82 17.53
CA PHE A 231 6.62 -13.12 17.22
C PHE A 231 6.49 -14.56 16.68
N PRO A 232 5.79 -15.49 17.38
CA PRO A 232 5.85 -16.92 17.07
C PRO A 232 5.46 -17.33 15.63
N ALA A 233 4.68 -16.50 14.93
CA ALA A 233 4.27 -16.76 13.55
C ALA A 233 5.44 -16.72 12.55
N HIS A 234 6.60 -16.18 12.94
CA HIS A 234 7.82 -16.13 12.11
C HIS A 234 8.21 -17.52 11.53
N ARG A 235 7.93 -18.60 12.27
CA ARG A 235 8.25 -19.98 11.88
C ARG A 235 7.35 -20.54 10.77
N TRP A 236 6.22 -19.88 10.52
CA TRP A 236 5.16 -20.41 9.68
C TRP A 236 4.87 -19.51 8.48
N VAL A 237 5.03 -18.19 8.61
CA VAL A 237 4.57 -17.22 7.59
C VAL A 237 5.21 -17.42 6.22
N ALA A 238 6.45 -17.91 6.17
CA ALA A 238 7.16 -18.20 4.92
C ALA A 238 7.04 -19.65 4.44
N THR A 239 6.30 -20.52 5.12
CA THR A 239 6.07 -21.91 4.65
C THR A 239 4.94 -21.97 3.63
N PRO A 240 4.84 -23.04 2.83
CA PRO A 240 3.70 -23.23 1.93
C PRO A 240 2.35 -23.19 2.64
N GLU A 241 2.25 -23.75 3.85
CA GLU A 241 1.04 -23.71 4.66
C GLU A 241 0.73 -22.30 5.17
N GLY A 242 1.75 -21.53 5.55
CA GLY A 242 1.60 -20.12 5.93
C GLY A 242 1.11 -19.28 4.76
N ARG A 243 1.72 -19.44 3.58
CA ARG A 243 1.27 -18.79 2.34
C ARG A 243 -0.18 -19.15 2.03
N TRP A 244 -0.53 -20.44 2.05
CA TRP A 244 -1.91 -20.86 1.78
C TRP A 244 -2.90 -20.27 2.78
N LYS A 245 -2.55 -20.20 4.08
CA LYS A 245 -3.37 -19.51 5.09
C LYS A 245 -3.53 -18.02 4.80
N PHE A 246 -2.46 -17.34 4.40
CA PHE A 246 -2.52 -15.93 3.99
C PHE A 246 -3.46 -15.76 2.79
N ILE A 247 -3.25 -16.50 1.70
CA ILE A 247 -4.12 -16.49 0.50
C ILE A 247 -5.59 -16.75 0.89
N ASN A 248 -5.87 -17.72 1.75
CA ASN A 248 -7.24 -18.02 2.19
C ASN A 248 -7.86 -16.94 3.11
N SER A 249 -7.05 -16.08 3.71
CA SER A 249 -7.49 -14.96 4.55
C SER A 249 -7.82 -13.68 3.77
N VAL A 250 -7.28 -13.55 2.57
CA VAL A 250 -7.38 -12.34 1.74
C VAL A 250 -8.83 -12.01 1.36
N ARG A 251 -9.12 -10.72 1.23
CA ARG A 251 -10.38 -10.18 0.72
C ARG A 251 -10.06 -9.17 -0.38
N LEU A 252 -10.73 -9.31 -1.51
CA LEU A 252 -10.68 -8.39 -2.64
C LEU A 252 -12.13 -8.10 -3.06
N THR A 253 -12.55 -6.84 -2.97
CA THR A 253 -13.91 -6.38 -3.26
C THR A 253 -13.95 -5.35 -4.38
N SER A 254 -12.91 -4.51 -4.54
CA SER A 254 -12.92 -3.43 -5.53
C SER A 254 -13.00 -3.93 -6.98
N GLN A 255 -13.53 -3.09 -7.88
CA GLN A 255 -13.50 -3.40 -9.30
C GLN A 255 -12.08 -3.28 -9.86
N SER A 256 -11.30 -2.34 -9.34
CA SER A 256 -9.89 -2.18 -9.69
C SER A 256 -9.04 -3.42 -9.39
N SER A 257 -9.19 -4.08 -8.22
CA SER A 257 -8.45 -5.32 -7.92
C SER A 257 -8.75 -6.45 -8.92
N ARG A 258 -9.98 -6.52 -9.43
CA ARG A 258 -10.34 -7.46 -10.50
C ARG A 258 -9.66 -7.11 -11.82
N ILE A 259 -9.71 -5.85 -12.25
CA ILE A 259 -9.10 -5.41 -13.52
C ILE A 259 -7.57 -5.57 -13.48
N LEU A 260 -6.95 -5.43 -12.31
CA LEU A 260 -5.52 -5.66 -12.11
C LEU A 260 -5.13 -7.15 -12.14
N GLY A 261 -6.10 -8.08 -12.17
CA GLY A 261 -5.87 -9.52 -12.19
C GLY A 261 -5.62 -10.14 -10.81
N ALA A 262 -5.82 -9.39 -9.72
CA ALA A 262 -5.52 -9.86 -8.37
C ALA A 262 -6.52 -10.94 -7.91
N GLN A 263 -7.79 -10.85 -8.31
CA GLN A 263 -8.82 -11.83 -7.97
C GLN A 263 -8.56 -13.17 -8.67
N GLU A 264 -8.16 -13.13 -9.94
CA GLU A 264 -7.79 -14.29 -10.73
C GLU A 264 -6.54 -14.96 -10.17
N THR A 265 -5.53 -14.17 -9.82
CA THR A 265 -4.28 -14.65 -9.18
C THR A 265 -4.54 -15.30 -7.83
N LEU A 266 -5.45 -14.73 -7.03
CA LEU A 266 -5.86 -15.30 -5.75
C LEU A 266 -6.57 -16.64 -5.95
N GLN A 267 -7.52 -16.71 -6.87
CA GLN A 267 -8.29 -17.92 -7.14
C GLN A 267 -7.41 -19.06 -7.68
N ALA A 268 -6.49 -18.77 -8.59
CA ALA A 268 -5.56 -19.76 -9.12
C ALA A 268 -4.70 -20.41 -8.02
N GLN A 269 -4.24 -19.62 -7.04
CA GLN A 269 -3.48 -20.14 -5.91
C GLN A 269 -4.33 -20.93 -4.91
N LEU A 270 -5.61 -20.55 -4.71
CA LEU A 270 -6.55 -21.33 -3.90
C LEU A 270 -6.82 -22.70 -4.53
N ASP A 271 -7.02 -22.73 -5.85
CA ASP A 271 -7.29 -23.96 -6.62
C ASP A 271 -6.08 -24.90 -6.64
N ALA A 272 -4.86 -24.34 -6.69
CA ALA A 272 -3.62 -25.12 -6.62
C ALA A 272 -3.38 -25.75 -5.24
N GLY A 273 -3.94 -25.17 -4.17
CA GLY A 273 -3.72 -25.62 -2.79
C GLY A 273 -2.31 -25.30 -2.27
N PRO A 274 -1.94 -25.81 -1.08
CA PRO A 274 -0.58 -25.65 -0.56
C PRO A 274 0.41 -26.40 -1.45
N SER A 275 1.29 -25.67 -2.14
CA SER A 275 2.31 -26.29 -2.99
C SER A 275 3.37 -27.00 -2.13
N PRO A 276 3.64 -28.30 -2.33
CA PRO A 276 4.78 -28.94 -1.69
C PRO A 276 6.06 -28.35 -2.29
N ASN A 277 6.99 -27.92 -1.43
CA ASN A 277 8.34 -27.49 -1.83
C ASN A 277 9.06 -28.56 -2.67
#